data_AF-A0A534M081-F1
#
_entry.id   AF-A0A534M081-F1
#
_cell.length_a   1.000
_cell.length_b   1.000
_cell.length_c   1.000
_cell.angle_alpha   90.00
_cell.angle_beta   90.00
_cell.angle_gamma   90.00
#
_symmetry.space_group_name_H-M   'P 1'
#
loop_
_entity.id
_entity.type
_entity.pdbx_description
1 polymer ?
#
loop_
_entity_poly.entity_id
_entity_poly.type
_entity_poly.pdbx_seq_one_letter_code
_entity_poly.pdbx_strand_id
1 'polypeptide(L)'
;TAGACIVGARPVLIAWNVNLGTKDVTVAKRIAKAIRESDGGLPAVRAKGFELADRGLVQVSMNMTDYRKTSLVQAFDAIRELATKERVEIVESEIIGLVPLDAVLVGATQHFKLARFHREQILEARLWE
;
A
#
# COMPACT_ATOMS: atom_id res chain seq x y z
N THR A 1 -25.28 12.71 -27.45
CA THR A 1 -24.44 13.86 -27.10
C THR A 1 -23.22 13.36 -26.36
N ALA A 2 -22.00 13.81 -26.69
CA ALA A 2 -20.80 13.42 -25.95
C ALA A 2 -20.63 14.37 -24.75
N GLY A 3 -20.32 13.81 -23.57
CA GLY A 3 -20.02 14.56 -22.36
C GLY A 3 -18.61 15.20 -22.39
N ALA A 4 -18.02 15.43 -21.21
CA ALA A 4 -16.66 15.97 -21.10
C ALA A 4 -15.63 14.84 -20.90
N CYS A 5 -14.42 15.03 -21.44
CA CYS A 5 -13.26 14.18 -21.19
C CYS A 5 -12.16 15.00 -20.49
N ILE A 6 -11.55 14.44 -19.45
CA ILE A 6 -10.45 15.06 -18.72
C ILE A 6 -9.20 14.21 -18.91
N VAL A 7 -8.11 14.84 -19.33
CA VAL A 7 -6.78 14.24 -19.46
C VAL A 7 -5.84 14.93 -18.47
N GLY A 8 -4.92 14.18 -17.89
CA GLY A 8 -3.92 14.72 -16.97
C GLY A 8 -2.69 13.82 -16.87
N ALA A 9 -1.63 14.36 -16.28
CA ALA A 9 -0.40 13.63 -15.98
C ALA A 9 -0.15 13.62 -14.47
N ARG A 10 0.34 12.49 -13.94
CA ARG A 10 0.71 12.34 -12.54
C ARG A 10 1.88 11.36 -12.41
N PRO A 11 2.61 11.36 -11.27
CA PRO A 11 3.49 10.26 -10.92
C PRO A 11 2.75 8.91 -10.88
N VAL A 12 3.52 7.81 -10.96
CA VAL A 12 2.96 6.46 -10.80
C VAL A 12 2.30 6.34 -9.44
N LEU A 13 1.07 5.82 -9.45
CA LEU A 13 0.29 5.55 -8.25
C LEU A 13 0.19 4.04 -8.09
N ILE A 14 0.49 3.54 -6.89
CA ILE A 14 0.39 2.12 -6.56
C ILE A 14 -0.92 1.93 -5.80
N ALA A 15 -1.83 1.12 -6.35
CA ALA A 15 -3.03 0.70 -5.66
C ALA A 15 -2.71 -0.56 -4.85
N TRP A 16 -2.92 -0.52 -3.53
CA TRP A 16 -2.51 -1.57 -2.63
C TRP A 16 -3.55 -1.76 -1.52
N ASN A 17 -3.90 -3.01 -1.25
CA ASN A 17 -4.92 -3.38 -0.30
C ASN A 17 -4.32 -4.25 0.80
N VAL A 18 -4.74 -4.04 2.04
CA VAL A 18 -4.36 -4.88 3.20
C VAL A 18 -5.63 -5.41 3.85
N ASN A 19 -5.77 -6.73 3.92
CA ASN A 19 -6.93 -7.42 4.44
C ASN A 19 -6.70 -7.82 5.90
N LEU A 20 -7.71 -7.57 6.74
CA LEU A 20 -7.68 -7.73 8.18
C LEU A 20 -8.67 -8.82 8.61
N GLY A 21 -8.26 -9.66 9.56
CA GLY A 21 -8.98 -10.82 10.08
C GLY A 21 -10.14 -10.47 11.01
N THR A 22 -11.05 -9.60 10.59
CA THR A 22 -12.25 -9.23 11.34
C THR A 22 -13.40 -8.90 10.40
N LYS A 23 -14.64 -9.01 10.89
CA LYS A 23 -15.85 -8.54 10.20
C LYS A 23 -16.21 -7.10 10.57
N ASP A 24 -15.53 -6.51 11.56
CA ASP A 24 -15.80 -5.16 11.99
C ASP A 24 -15.13 -4.12 11.07
N VAL A 25 -15.91 -3.61 10.12
CA VAL A 25 -15.45 -2.58 9.16
C VAL A 25 -14.98 -1.30 9.83
N THR A 26 -15.39 -1.04 11.08
CA THR A 26 -14.95 0.14 11.81
C THR A 26 -13.45 0.10 12.10
N VAL A 27 -12.86 -1.09 12.26
CA VAL A 27 -11.40 -1.29 12.40
C VAL A 27 -10.69 -0.78 11.16
N ALA A 28 -11.06 -1.27 9.97
CA ALA A 28 -10.46 -0.82 8.71
C ALA A 28 -10.65 0.69 8.47
N LYS A 29 -11.82 1.24 8.82
CA LYS A 29 -12.10 2.68 8.70
C LYS A 29 -11.24 3.52 9.64
N ARG A 30 -11.02 3.08 10.89
CA ARG A 30 -10.13 3.76 11.85
C ARG A 30 -8.68 3.75 11.36
N ILE A 31 -8.19 2.58 10.92
CA ILE A 31 -6.83 2.43 10.40
C ILE A 31 -6.65 3.30 9.15
N ALA A 32 -7.56 3.22 8.17
CA ALA A 32 -7.51 4.02 6.96
C ALA A 32 -7.52 5.53 7.25
N LYS A 33 -8.28 5.99 8.24
CA LYS A 33 -8.28 7.38 8.68
C LYS A 33 -6.93 7.77 9.30
N ALA A 34 -6.36 6.92 10.14
CA ALA A 34 -5.09 7.21 10.81
C ALA A 34 -3.90 7.28 9.83
N ILE A 35 -3.88 6.47 8.77
CA ILE A 35 -2.74 6.43 7.83
C ILE A 35 -2.83 7.43 6.68
N ARG A 36 -4.01 7.96 6.34
CA ARG A 36 -4.16 8.79 5.14
C ARG A 36 -3.76 10.24 5.39
N GLU A 37 -3.10 10.83 4.41
CA GLU A 37 -2.54 12.18 4.48
C GLU A 37 -3.60 13.26 4.78
N SER A 38 -4.81 13.11 4.23
CA SER A 38 -5.89 14.09 4.43
C SER A 38 -6.31 14.29 5.88
N ASP A 39 -5.97 13.35 6.75
CA ASP A 39 -6.29 13.37 8.18
C ASP A 39 -5.01 13.49 9.04
N GLY A 40 -3.90 13.91 8.43
CA GLY A 40 -2.60 14.10 9.11
C GLY A 40 -1.76 12.82 9.24
N GLY A 41 -2.11 11.76 8.50
CA GLY A 41 -1.37 10.51 8.46
C GLY A 41 -0.09 10.57 7.61
N LEU A 42 0.23 9.48 6.95
CA LEU A 42 1.45 9.34 6.16
C LEU A 42 1.38 10.20 4.89
N PRO A 43 2.44 10.97 4.55
CA PRO A 43 2.49 11.76 3.32
C PRO A 43 2.29 10.88 2.07
N ALA A 44 1.59 11.40 1.06
CA ALA A 44 1.35 10.70 -0.20
C ALA A 44 0.60 9.37 -0.08
N VAL A 45 -0.18 9.18 0.99
CA VAL A 45 -1.06 8.03 1.20
C VAL A 45 -2.52 8.48 1.22
N ARG A 46 -3.35 7.84 0.39
CA ARG A 46 -4.81 7.97 0.45
C ARG A 46 -5.38 6.61 0.83
N ALA A 47 -6.27 6.55 1.81
CA ALA A 47 -6.82 5.27 2.26
C ALA A 47 -8.31 5.32 2.61
N LYS A 48 -8.99 4.19 2.42
CA LYS A 48 -10.39 3.94 2.80
C LYS A 48 -10.55 2.53 3.36
N GLY A 49 -11.48 2.38 4.31
CA GLY A 49 -11.84 1.09 4.89
C GLY A 49 -13.09 0.52 4.24
N PHE A 50 -13.04 -0.75 3.85
CA PHE A 50 -14.12 -1.49 3.20
C PHE A 50 -14.40 -2.81 3.89
N GLU A 51 -15.61 -3.32 3.71
CA GLU A 51 -16.00 -4.68 4.12
C GLU A 51 -15.88 -5.62 2.92
N LEU A 52 -15.36 -6.82 3.15
CA LEU A 52 -15.35 -7.92 2.19
C LEU A 52 -16.31 -9.01 2.69
N ALA A 53 -17.61 -8.78 2.47
CA ALA A 53 -18.68 -9.57 3.08
C ALA A 53 -18.63 -11.06 2.71
N ASP A 54 -18.22 -11.36 1.48
CA ASP A 54 -18.06 -12.72 0.93
C ASP A 54 -16.92 -13.49 1.61
N ARG A 55 -15.89 -12.78 2.07
CA ARG A 55 -14.71 -13.37 2.73
C ARG A 55 -14.76 -13.30 4.26
N GLY A 56 -15.71 -12.54 4.81
CA GLY A 56 -15.77 -12.29 6.25
C GLY A 56 -14.55 -11.52 6.77
N LEU A 57 -13.96 -10.68 5.91
CA LEU A 57 -12.79 -9.86 6.20
C LEU A 57 -13.15 -8.37 6.04
N VAL A 58 -12.25 -7.50 6.49
CA VAL A 58 -12.31 -6.06 6.19
C VAL A 58 -10.99 -5.62 5.60
N GLN A 59 -11.01 -4.55 4.82
CA GLN A 59 -9.87 -4.16 4.00
C GLN A 59 -9.53 -2.69 4.19
N VAL A 60 -8.25 -2.42 4.38
CA VAL A 60 -7.67 -1.08 4.21
C VAL A 60 -7.20 -0.99 2.76
N SER A 61 -7.98 -0.31 1.91
CA SER A 61 -7.59 -0.01 0.54
C SER A 61 -6.87 1.31 0.50
N MET A 62 -5.68 1.35 -0.11
CA MET A 62 -4.88 2.56 -0.19
C MET A 62 -4.28 2.78 -1.57
N ASN A 63 -4.07 4.05 -1.88
CA ASN A 63 -3.30 4.50 -3.03
C ASN A 63 -2.06 5.21 -2.52
N MET A 64 -0.90 4.70 -2.89
CA MET A 64 0.40 5.34 -2.69
C MET A 64 0.63 6.28 -3.86
N THR A 65 0.43 7.58 -3.66
CA THR A 65 0.57 8.58 -4.74
C THR A 65 2.01 8.97 -5.02
N ASP A 66 2.91 8.73 -4.06
CA ASP A 66 4.35 8.81 -4.24
C ASP A 66 5.07 7.87 -3.26
N TYR A 67 5.46 6.69 -3.75
CA TYR A 67 6.11 5.64 -2.95
C TYR A 67 7.52 6.02 -2.45
N ARG A 68 8.08 7.13 -2.96
CA ARG A 68 9.39 7.64 -2.54
C ARG A 68 9.28 8.54 -1.31
N LYS A 69 8.09 9.11 -1.06
CA LYS A 69 7.81 9.88 0.16
C LYS A 69 7.40 8.98 1.33
N THR A 70 6.52 8.01 1.04
CA THR A 70 6.16 6.94 1.98
C THR A 70 6.33 5.62 1.26
N SER A 71 7.26 4.79 1.74
CA SER A 71 7.51 3.47 1.16
C SER A 71 6.38 2.49 1.48
N LEU A 72 6.29 1.40 0.71
CA LEU A 72 5.36 0.31 1.00
C LEU A 72 5.60 -0.27 2.41
N VAL A 73 6.86 -0.35 2.83
CA VAL A 73 7.21 -0.83 4.18
C VAL A 73 6.66 0.08 5.26
N GLN A 74 6.85 1.40 5.13
CA GLN A 74 6.34 2.36 6.12
C GLN A 74 4.82 2.29 6.25
N ALA A 75 4.11 2.23 5.12
CA ALA A 75 2.65 2.12 5.13
C ALA A 75 2.17 0.79 5.75
N PHE A 76 2.80 -0.33 5.40
CA PHE A 76 2.45 -1.64 5.95
C PHE A 76 2.74 -1.75 7.44
N ASP A 77 3.90 -1.26 7.87
CA ASP A 77 4.28 -1.28 9.29
C ASP A 77 3.35 -0.42 10.14
N ALA A 78 2.92 0.74 9.62
CA ALA A 78 1.92 1.57 10.29
C ALA A 78 0.57 0.85 10.42
N ILE A 79 0.12 0.16 9.37
CA ILE A 79 -1.10 -0.66 9.43
C ILE A 79 -0.93 -1.81 10.42
N ARG A 80 0.21 -2.50 10.41
CA ARG A 80 0.53 -3.60 11.33
C ARG A 80 0.49 -3.15 12.77
N GLU A 81 1.07 -1.99 13.09
CA GLU A 81 1.05 -1.44 14.44
C GLU A 81 -0.37 -1.14 14.90
N LEU A 82 -1.19 -0.50 14.06
CA LEU A 82 -2.57 -0.16 14.38
C LEU A 82 -3.46 -1.41 14.49
N ALA A 83 -3.30 -2.38 13.58
CA ALA A 83 -4.02 -3.65 13.62
C ALA A 83 -3.67 -4.45 14.90
N THR A 84 -2.39 -4.45 15.30
CA THR A 84 -1.95 -5.06 16.57
C THR A 84 -2.62 -4.41 17.77
N LYS A 85 -2.73 -3.07 17.81
CA LYS A 85 -3.45 -2.35 18.88
C LYS A 85 -4.93 -2.70 18.94
N GLU A 86 -5.54 -2.97 17.79
CA GLU A 86 -6.94 -3.42 17.66
C GLU A 86 -7.10 -4.93 17.89
N ARG A 87 -6.00 -5.68 18.14
CA ARG A 87 -5.96 -7.15 18.25
C ARG A 87 -6.53 -7.87 17.02
N VAL A 88 -6.28 -7.31 15.84
CA VAL A 88 -6.69 -7.88 14.57
C VAL A 88 -5.46 -8.26 13.76
N GLU A 89 -5.47 -9.44 13.16
CA GLU A 89 -4.40 -9.93 12.30
C GLU A 89 -4.51 -9.32 10.90
N ILE A 90 -3.36 -9.06 10.26
CA ILE A 90 -3.29 -8.84 8.81
C ILE A 90 -3.24 -10.22 8.16
N VAL A 91 -4.29 -10.56 7.41
CA VAL A 91 -4.40 -11.85 6.73
C VAL A 91 -3.54 -11.90 5.47
N GLU A 92 -3.59 -10.83 4.68
CA GLU A 92 -2.87 -10.74 3.41
C GLU A 92 -2.82 -9.28 2.93
N SER A 93 -2.04 -9.05 1.87
CA SER A 93 -2.08 -7.78 1.13
C SER A 93 -1.93 -8.03 -0.37
N GLU A 94 -2.50 -7.13 -1.17
CA GLU A 94 -2.62 -7.32 -2.62
C GLU A 94 -2.34 -6.02 -3.37
N ILE A 95 -1.40 -6.07 -4.31
CA ILE A 95 -1.16 -4.99 -5.28
C ILE A 95 -2.18 -5.11 -6.40
N ILE A 96 -2.89 -4.03 -6.68
CA ILE A 96 -3.87 -3.97 -7.77
C ILE A 96 -3.19 -3.38 -9.00
N GLY A 97 -2.92 -4.25 -9.98
CA GLY A 97 -2.28 -3.89 -11.25
C GLY A 97 -0.74 -3.97 -11.17
N LEU A 98 -0.07 -2.92 -11.64
CA LEU A 98 1.39 -2.88 -11.75
C LEU A 98 2.04 -2.07 -10.62
N VAL A 99 3.27 -2.41 -10.29
CA VAL A 99 4.09 -1.73 -9.28
C VAL A 99 5.48 -1.42 -9.84
N PRO A 100 6.06 -0.24 -9.54
CA PRO A 100 7.46 0.04 -9.84
C PRO A 100 8.37 -0.95 -9.13
N LEU A 101 9.36 -1.50 -9.84
CA LEU A 101 10.36 -2.41 -9.27
C LEU A 101 11.00 -1.83 -8.00
N ASP A 102 11.45 -0.57 -8.06
CA ASP A 102 12.11 0.11 -6.94
C ASP A 102 11.25 0.14 -5.66
N ALA A 103 9.93 0.22 -5.78
CA ALA A 103 9.02 0.24 -4.63
C ALA A 103 9.04 -1.07 -3.85
N VAL A 104 9.20 -2.20 -4.55
CA VAL A 104 9.27 -3.55 -3.96
C VAL A 104 10.66 -3.83 -3.40
N LEU A 105 11.72 -3.43 -4.13
CA LEU A 105 13.09 -3.68 -3.74
C LEU A 105 13.48 -3.06 -2.40
N VAL A 106 12.93 -1.89 -2.07
CA VAL A 106 13.13 -1.28 -0.75
C VAL A 106 12.69 -2.24 0.36
N GLY A 107 11.52 -2.86 0.20
CA GLY A 107 10.99 -3.84 1.15
C GLY A 107 11.83 -5.11 1.23
N ALA A 108 12.19 -5.69 0.09
CA ALA A 108 13.04 -6.88 0.05
C ALA A 108 14.41 -6.63 0.70
N THR A 109 15.04 -5.50 0.39
CA THR A 109 16.35 -5.11 0.93
C THR A 109 16.30 -4.97 2.46
N GLN A 110 15.25 -4.30 2.98
CA GLN A 110 15.07 -4.12 4.42
C GLN A 110 14.77 -5.45 5.13
N HIS A 111 13.88 -6.27 4.57
CA HIS A 111 13.44 -7.53 5.18
C HIS A 111 14.57 -8.57 5.23
N PHE A 112 15.28 -8.77 4.11
CA PHE A 112 16.38 -9.73 4.02
C PHE A 112 17.72 -9.19 4.51
N LYS A 113 17.79 -7.91 4.91
CA LYS A 113 19.01 -7.24 5.36
C LYS A 113 20.15 -7.32 4.34
N LEU A 114 19.82 -7.12 3.06
CA LEU A 114 20.80 -7.24 1.97
C LEU A 114 21.80 -6.09 2.05
N ALA A 115 23.03 -6.39 2.47
CA ALA A 115 24.10 -5.41 2.54
C ALA A 115 24.63 -5.08 1.14
N ARG A 116 24.75 -3.79 0.81
CA ARG A 116 25.27 -3.30 -0.48
C ARG A 116 24.55 -3.90 -1.69
N PHE A 117 23.23 -4.06 -1.57
CA PHE A 117 22.41 -4.54 -2.66
C PHE A 117 22.08 -3.40 -3.62
N HIS A 118 22.39 -3.61 -4.89
CA HIS A 118 22.19 -2.63 -5.94
C HIS A 118 21.30 -3.17 -7.05
N ARG A 119 20.65 -2.26 -7.79
CA ARG A 119 19.67 -2.61 -8.83
C ARG A 119 20.27 -3.44 -9.95
N GLU A 120 21.56 -3.28 -10.24
CA GLU A 120 22.30 -3.99 -11.29
C GLU A 120 22.49 -5.48 -10.98
N GLN A 121 22.24 -5.89 -9.73
CA GLN A 121 22.25 -7.29 -9.32
C GLN A 121 20.93 -8.00 -9.63
N ILE A 122 19.92 -7.29 -10.16
CA ILE A 122 18.64 -7.85 -10.56
C ILE A 122 18.71 -8.20 -12.04
N LEU A 123 18.52 -9.48 -12.35
CA LEU A 123 18.63 -10.01 -13.71
C LEU A 123 17.75 -9.25 -14.69
N GLU A 124 16.47 -9.08 -14.37
CA GLU A 124 15.49 -8.39 -15.22
C GLU A 124 15.85 -6.92 -15.44
N ALA A 125 16.40 -6.24 -14.42
CA ALA A 125 16.83 -4.85 -14.56
C ALA A 125 17.99 -4.70 -15.55
N ARG A 126 18.85 -5.73 -15.69
CA ARG A 126 19.95 -5.77 -16.65
C ARG A 126 19.52 -6.19 -18.05
N LEU A 127 18.39 -6.88 -18.18
CA LEU A 127 17.83 -7.32 -19.46
C LEU A 127 16.99 -6.23 -20.16
N TRP A 128 16.56 -5.20 -19.43
CA TRP A 128 15.77 -4.09 -19.97
C TRP A 128 16.61 -2.92 -20.53
N GLU A 129 17.92 -2.96 -20.32
CA GLU A 129 18.91 -2.02 -20.89
C GLU A 129 19.42 -2.54 -22.24
#